data_AF-A0A3M2TKX3-F1
#
_entry.id   AF-A0A3M2TKX3-F1
#
_cell.length_a   1.000
_cell.length_b   1.000
_cell.length_c   1.000
_cell.angle_alpha   90.00
_cell.angle_beta   90.00
_cell.angle_gamma   90.00
#
_symmetry.space_group_name_H-M   'P 1'
#
loop_
_entity.id
_entity.type
_entity.pdbx_description
1 polymer ?
#
loop_
_entity_poly.entity_id
_entity_poly.type
_entity_poly.pdbx_seq_one_letter_code
_entity_poly.pdbx_strand_id
1 'polypeptide(L)' 'MPDTQTREAQETLVAILSTAASAGMDLELLCLLAAEELDSHEDSGIVNPYSAGAINQLGLCMRYVLEPHSTLGGEPNR' A
#
# COMPACT_ATOMS: atom_id res chain seq x y z
N MET A 1 13.62 21.53 4.47
CA MET A 1 12.54 21.49 3.47
C MET A 1 12.18 20.02 3.31
N PRO A 2 10.89 19.62 3.37
CA PRO A 2 10.52 18.29 2.93
C PRO A 2 11.06 18.11 1.51
N ASP A 3 11.72 17.00 1.30
CA ASP A 3 12.27 16.60 0.02
C ASP A 3 11.13 16.56 -1.02
N THR A 4 11.34 17.21 -2.16
CA THR A 4 10.33 17.34 -3.22
C THR A 4 9.74 15.98 -3.60
N GLN A 5 10.57 14.94 -3.58
CA GLN A 5 10.18 13.55 -3.84
C GLN A 5 9.14 13.04 -2.84
N THR A 6 9.33 13.24 -1.53
CA THR A 6 8.33 12.84 -0.53
C THR A 6 7.00 13.56 -0.74
N ARG A 7 7.02 14.84 -1.11
CA ARG A 7 5.79 15.58 -1.40
C ARG A 7 5.07 15.02 -2.63
N GLU A 8 5.78 14.78 -3.72
CA GLU A 8 5.21 14.21 -4.94
C GLU A 8 4.67 12.79 -4.70
N ALA A 9 5.37 11.97 -3.92
CA ALA A 9 4.92 10.64 -3.55
C ALA A 9 3.61 10.72 -2.72
N GLN A 10 3.53 11.66 -1.78
CA GLN A 10 2.33 11.87 -0.99
C GLN A 10 1.14 12.32 -1.84
N GLU A 11 1.34 13.31 -2.73
CA GLU A 11 0.30 13.79 -3.64
C GLU A 11 -0.17 12.68 -4.59
N THR A 12 0.75 11.85 -5.09
CA THR A 12 0.45 10.68 -5.92
C THR A 12 -0.38 9.65 -5.16
N LEU A 13 -0.01 9.34 -3.91
CA LEU A 13 -0.76 8.41 -3.07
C LEU A 13 -2.18 8.92 -2.82
N VAL A 14 -2.33 10.21 -2.52
CA VAL A 14 -3.66 10.84 -2.33
C VAL A 14 -4.50 10.71 -3.59
N ALA A 15 -3.92 10.95 -4.77
CA ALA A 15 -4.63 10.78 -6.04
C ALA A 15 -5.09 9.34 -6.28
N ILE A 16 -4.23 8.35 -6.03
CA ILE A 16 -4.56 6.92 -6.17
C ILE A 16 -5.71 6.53 -5.24
N LEU A 17 -5.59 6.85 -3.95
CA LEU A 17 -6.59 6.51 -2.95
C LEU A 17 -7.93 7.22 -3.19
N SER A 18 -7.90 8.49 -3.60
CA SER A 18 -9.11 9.24 -3.94
C SER A 18 -9.79 8.66 -5.18
N THR A 19 -9.01 8.22 -6.17
CA THR A 19 -9.54 7.59 -7.38
C THR A 19 -10.19 6.25 -7.04
N ALA A 20 -9.53 5.42 -6.22
CA ALA A 20 -10.10 4.15 -5.77
C ALA A 20 -11.41 4.35 -4.99
N ALA A 21 -11.42 5.30 -4.05
CA ALA A 21 -12.63 5.64 -3.28
C ALA A 21 -13.78 6.13 -4.18
N SER A 22 -13.49 6.98 -5.17
CA SER A 22 -14.49 7.45 -6.15
C SER A 22 -15.06 6.31 -7.01
N ALA A 23 -14.26 5.29 -7.29
CA ALA A 23 -14.68 4.08 -7.98
C ALA A 23 -15.40 3.06 -7.07
N GLY A 24 -15.56 3.36 -5.78
CA GLY A 24 -16.19 2.45 -4.81
C GLY A 24 -15.30 1.26 -4.42
N MET A 25 -13.98 1.37 -4.62
CA MET A 25 -13.00 0.36 -4.21
C MET A 25 -12.46 0.71 -2.82
N ASP A 26 -12.47 -0.26 -1.91
CA ASP A 26 -11.78 -0.14 -0.63
C ASP A 26 -10.27 -0.41 -0.78
N LEU A 27 -9.52 -0.16 0.30
CA LEU A 27 -8.08 -0.33 0.32
C LEU A 27 -7.67 -1.81 0.16
N GLU A 28 -8.50 -2.74 0.64
CA GLU A 28 -8.23 -4.17 0.55
C GLU A 28 -8.26 -4.63 -0.90
N LEU A 29 -9.32 -4.29 -1.63
CA LEU A 29 -9.49 -4.58 -3.05
C LEU A 29 -8.42 -3.87 -3.89
N LEU A 30 -8.10 -2.60 -3.60
CA LEU A 30 -7.07 -1.85 -4.33
C LEU A 30 -5.70 -2.55 -4.24
N CYS A 31 -5.30 -2.96 -3.05
CA CYS A 31 -4.01 -3.61 -2.84
C CYS A 31 -3.97 -5.05 -3.40
N LEU A 32 -5.10 -5.77 -3.38
CA LEU A 32 -5.23 -7.07 -4.04
C LEU A 32 -4.97 -6.95 -5.55
N LEU A 33 -5.68 -6.04 -6.22
CA LEU A 33 -5.52 -5.81 -7.66
C LEU A 33 -4.10 -5.34 -8.02
N ALA A 34 -3.49 -4.50 -7.18
CA ALA A 34 -2.10 -4.08 -7.38
C ALA A 34 -1.12 -5.26 -7.29
N ALA A 35 -1.35 -6.21 -6.38
CA ALA A 35 -0.53 -7.41 -6.25
C ALA A 35 -0.72 -8.36 -7.45
N GLU A 36 -1.96 -8.55 -7.91
CA GLU A 36 -2.28 -9.34 -9.11
C GLU A 36 -1.60 -8.76 -10.36
N GLU A 37 -1.64 -7.43 -10.54
CA GLU A 37 -0.96 -6.77 -11.67
C GLU A 37 0.56 -6.98 -11.61
N LEU A 38 1.17 -6.85 -10.42
CA LEU A 38 2.60 -7.07 -10.19
C LEU A 38 3.04 -8.52 -10.50
N ASP A 39 2.15 -9.49 -10.31
CA ASP A 39 2.36 -10.91 -10.57
C ASP A 39 2.11 -11.26 -12.06
N SER A 40 1.15 -10.58 -12.70
CA SER A 40 0.75 -10.82 -14.11
C SER A 40 1.81 -10.47 -15.16
N HIS A 41 2.89 -9.77 -14.77
CA HIS A 41 3.95 -9.33 -15.69
C HIS A 41 4.80 -10.46 -16.29
N GLU A 42 4.54 -11.74 -15.97
CA GLU A 42 5.16 -12.89 -16.64
C GLU A 42 4.92 -12.92 -18.16
N ASP A 43 3.81 -12.36 -18.67
CA ASP A 43 3.50 -12.36 -20.12
C ASP A 43 4.39 -11.43 -20.97
N SER A 44 5.11 -10.50 -20.33
CA SER A 44 5.97 -9.54 -21.04
C SER A 44 7.37 -10.06 -21.37
N GLY A 45 7.72 -11.26 -20.88
CA GLY A 45 9.08 -11.84 -21.01
C GLY A 45 10.15 -11.12 -20.18
N ILE A 46 9.79 -10.07 -19.43
CA ILE A 46 10.67 -9.33 -18.53
C ILE A 46 10.23 -9.63 -17.10
N VAL A 47 10.87 -10.62 -16.48
CA VAL A 47 10.67 -10.91 -15.06
C VAL A 47 11.20 -9.75 -14.23
N ASN A 48 10.32 -9.03 -13.52
CA ASN A 48 10.73 -8.03 -12.55
C ASN A 48 11.17 -8.74 -11.26
N PRO A 49 12.48 -8.75 -10.92
CA PRO A 49 12.98 -9.48 -9.75
C PRO A 49 12.47 -8.90 -8.42
N TYR A 50 11.86 -7.72 -8.45
CA TYR A 50 11.33 -7.04 -7.28
C TYR A 50 9.84 -7.29 -7.03
N SER A 51 9.12 -7.94 -7.96
CA SER A 51 7.66 -8.16 -7.83
C SER A 51 7.30 -8.90 -6.54
N ALA A 52 7.95 -10.03 -6.25
CA ALA A 52 7.70 -10.78 -5.03
C ALA A 52 7.92 -9.95 -3.74
N GLY A 53 8.95 -9.10 -3.74
CA GLY A 53 9.23 -8.19 -2.63
C GLY A 53 8.16 -7.10 -2.49
N ALA A 54 7.72 -6.53 -3.61
CA ALA A 54 6.70 -5.49 -3.63
C ALA A 54 5.33 -6.02 -3.18
N ILE A 55 4.93 -7.20 -3.65
CA ILE A 55 3.71 -7.90 -3.23
C ILE A 55 3.73 -8.16 -1.71
N ASN A 56 4.87 -8.64 -1.18
CA ASN A 56 5.01 -8.86 0.25
C ASN A 56 4.89 -7.55 1.06
N GLN A 57 5.47 -6.44 0.58
CA GLN A 57 5.36 -5.13 1.23
C GLN A 57 3.93 -4.60 1.23
N LEU A 58 3.19 -4.78 0.12
CA LEU A 58 1.76 -4.42 0.06
C LEU A 58 0.97 -5.16 1.14
N GLY A 59 1.15 -6.48 1.27
CA GLY A 59 0.46 -7.27 2.28
C GLY A 59 0.80 -6.85 3.72
N LEU A 60 2.06 -6.51 4.02
CA LEU A 60 2.45 -6.01 5.34
C LEU A 60 1.82 -4.65 5.65
N CYS A 61 1.90 -3.70 4.71
CA CYS A 61 1.32 -2.37 4.88
C CYS A 61 -0.20 -2.43 5.06
N MET A 62 -0.91 -3.29 4.33
CA MET A 62 -2.35 -3.49 4.51
C MET A 62 -2.71 -3.90 5.93
N ARG A 63 -1.96 -4.85 6.52
CA ARG A 63 -2.21 -5.27 7.91
C ARG A 63 -2.06 -4.11 8.88
N TYR A 64 -1.04 -3.26 8.72
CA TYR A 64 -0.86 -2.09 9.57
C TYR A 64 -1.97 -1.05 9.44
N VAL A 65 -2.58 -0.91 8.25
CA VAL A 65 -3.64 0.08 8.02
C VAL A 65 -5.02 -0.44 8.43
N LEU A 66 -5.29 -1.73 8.19
CA LEU A 66 -6.61 -2.33 8.42
C LEU A 66 -6.77 -2.88 9.84
N GLU A 67 -5.69 -3.32 10.49
CA GLU A 67 -5.76 -3.75 11.88
C GLU A 67 -5.70 -2.53 12.80
N PRO A 68 -6.67 -2.36 13.72
CA PRO A 68 -6.56 -1.32 14.73
C PRO A 68 -5.31 -1.58 15.56
N HIS A 69 -4.38 -0.63 15.56
CA HIS A 69 -3.25 -0.69 16.47
C HIS A 69 -3.77 -0.82 17.90
N SER A 70 -3.27 -1.82 18.62
CA SER A 70 -3.41 -1.94 20.07
C SER A 70 -2.65 -0.84 20.81
N THR A 71 -2.71 0.42 20.37
CA THR A 71 -2.38 1.57 21.22
C THR A 71 -3.56 1.84 22.15
N LEU A 72 -3.98 0.81 22.89
CA LEU A 72 -4.70 0.99 24.13
C LEU A 72 -3.70 1.59 25.12
N GLY A 73 -4.06 2.73 25.69
CA GLY A 73 -3.27 3.45 26.68
C GLY A 73 -2.94 2.61 27.90
N GLY A 74 -1.84 1.89 27.84
CA GLY A 74 -1.09 1.48 29.01
C GLY A 74 -0.30 2.68 29.51
N GLU A 75 -0.93 3.55 30.29
CA GLU A 75 -0.17 4.33 31.26
C GLU A 75 0.61 3.31 32.13
N PRO A 76 1.94 3.43 32.28
CA PRO A 76 2.65 2.61 33.24
C PRO A 76 2.28 3.12 34.64
N ASN A 77 1.17 2.63 35.18
CA ASN A 77 0.89 2.75 36.60
C ASN A 77 1.66 1.66 37.33
N ARG A 78 2.93 1.94 37.64
CA ARG A 78 3.63 1.62 38.90
C ARG A 78 5.13 1.87 38.80
#